data_AF-A0A133V272-F1
#
_entry.id   AF-A0A133V272-F1
#
_cell.length_a   1.000
_cell.length_b   1.000
_cell.length_c   1.000
_cell.angle_alpha   90.00
_cell.angle_beta   90.00
_cell.angle_gamma   90.00
#
_symmetry.space_group_name_H-M   'P 1'
#
loop_
_entity.id
_entity.type
_entity.pdbx_description
1 polymer ?
#
loop_
_entity_poly.entity_id
_entity_poly.type
_entity_poly.pdbx_seq_one_letter_code
_entity_poly.pdbx_strand_id
1 'polypeptide(L)'
;MHLKNIKLAEKGYNRNKHYIDQIGVILAFSTGTTLPAGVDVFRGSLKDISTFKEFLDLLEPKDIGFIVDRGMFSEPLIKDFRKEGISYVMPLRKNSKYIDLRWLRWKDPFTYRKRTVRWARRHTDIGTLYLFDDPKLRGDQEAALLQKLGKGALTREKYEKKRERAGIIGIISDLDRPGPQIYDLYKSRHDVELALDAMKNHLDADKTYLQSEEAVRGYFFVAFLALRVYFSVLKRLREADKTSEISVDEVFYELSKVERVIGPGDKEFYAQIPEGAREIIDLFPEALPTG
;
A
#
# COMPACT_ATOMS: atom_id res chain seq x y z
N MET A 1 -13.47 -7.54 -3.99
CA MET A 1 -13.23 -7.90 -5.40
C MET A 1 -14.49 -8.56 -5.96
N HIS A 2 -14.73 -8.55 -7.28
CA HIS A 2 -15.94 -9.11 -7.91
C HIS A 2 -15.65 -10.49 -8.51
N LEU A 3 -15.85 -11.55 -7.75
CA LEU A 3 -15.41 -12.90 -8.12
C LEU A 3 -16.61 -13.86 -8.18
N LYS A 4 -17.39 -13.81 -9.27
CA LYS A 4 -18.39 -14.85 -9.52
C LYS A 4 -17.66 -16.17 -9.83
N ASN A 5 -18.00 -17.23 -9.10
CA ASN A 5 -17.53 -18.62 -9.24
C ASN A 5 -16.30 -19.05 -8.41
N ILE A 6 -15.87 -18.30 -7.39
CA ILE A 6 -14.83 -18.77 -6.46
C ILE A 6 -15.46 -19.23 -5.14
N LYS A 7 -15.17 -20.46 -4.69
CA LYS A 7 -15.73 -21.04 -3.44
C LYS A 7 -15.39 -20.25 -2.16
N LEU A 8 -14.28 -19.49 -2.15
CA LEU A 8 -13.87 -18.58 -1.08
C LEU A 8 -14.68 -17.28 -1.00
N ALA A 9 -15.37 -16.91 -2.08
CA ALA A 9 -15.98 -15.61 -2.18
C ALA A 9 -17.34 -15.63 -1.47
N GLU A 10 -17.49 -14.80 -0.44
CA GLU A 10 -18.73 -14.70 0.34
C GLU A 10 -19.54 -13.48 -0.06
N LYS A 11 -20.87 -13.64 -0.03
CA LYS A 11 -21.81 -12.59 -0.38
C LYS A 11 -21.66 -11.39 0.57
N GLY A 12 -21.20 -10.26 0.01
CA GLY A 12 -21.05 -9.01 0.73
C GLY A 12 -21.46 -7.80 -0.10
N TYR A 13 -21.82 -6.70 0.56
CA TYR A 13 -22.10 -5.44 -0.13
C TYR A 13 -20.80 -4.78 -0.56
N ASN A 14 -20.65 -4.49 -1.85
CA ASN A 14 -19.54 -3.66 -2.32
C ASN A 14 -19.80 -2.17 -2.06
N ARG A 15 -18.84 -1.31 -2.40
CA ARG A 15 -18.96 0.16 -2.23
C ARG A 15 -20.17 0.79 -2.94
N ASN A 16 -20.78 0.05 -3.89
CA ASN A 16 -21.96 0.44 -4.66
C ASN A 16 -23.24 -0.27 -4.19
N LYS A 17 -23.21 -0.94 -3.02
CA LYS A 17 -24.32 -1.75 -2.46
C LYS A 17 -24.78 -2.90 -3.34
N HIS A 18 -23.94 -3.40 -4.23
CA HIS A 18 -24.22 -4.63 -4.96
C HIS A 18 -23.84 -5.83 -4.09
N TYR A 19 -24.72 -6.82 -4.07
CA TYR A 19 -24.53 -8.09 -3.34
C TYR A 19 -23.70 -9.03 -4.22
N ILE A 20 -22.41 -9.11 -3.93
CA ILE A 20 -21.43 -9.81 -4.77
C ILE A 20 -20.48 -10.61 -3.92
N ASP A 21 -19.92 -11.67 -4.48
CA ASP A 21 -18.98 -12.53 -3.79
C ASP A 21 -17.62 -11.81 -3.63
N GLN A 22 -17.15 -11.69 -2.38
CA GLN A 22 -15.94 -10.96 -2.01
C GLN A 22 -14.93 -11.89 -1.33
N ILE A 23 -13.67 -11.71 -1.71
CA ILE A 23 -12.50 -12.24 -1.02
C ILE A 23 -11.79 -11.08 -0.33
N GLY A 24 -11.40 -11.28 0.91
CA GLY A 24 -10.59 -10.37 1.66
C GLY A 24 -9.14 -10.82 1.66
N VAL A 25 -8.23 -9.85 1.58
CA VAL A 25 -6.79 -10.10 1.56
C VAL A 25 -6.19 -9.20 2.62
N ILE A 26 -5.34 -9.76 3.47
CA ILE A 26 -4.55 -9.01 4.43
C ILE A 26 -3.07 -9.19 4.12
N LEU A 27 -2.32 -8.10 4.21
CA LEU A 27 -0.87 -8.09 4.04
C LEU A 27 -0.27 -7.46 5.29
N ALA A 28 0.54 -8.23 6.01
CA ALA A 28 1.27 -7.79 7.19
C ALA A 28 2.63 -7.21 6.79
N PHE A 29 3.13 -6.23 7.54
CA PHE A 29 4.46 -5.65 7.34
C PHE A 29 5.28 -5.71 8.62
N SER A 30 6.58 -5.90 8.47
CA SER A 30 7.53 -5.72 9.56
C SER A 30 7.67 -4.23 9.87
N THR A 31 7.47 -3.84 11.13
CA THR A 31 7.65 -2.44 11.58
C THR A 31 9.10 -1.98 11.55
N GLY A 32 10.06 -2.92 11.62
CA GLY A 32 11.49 -2.64 11.55
C GLY A 32 12.01 -2.54 10.11
N THR A 33 11.65 -3.49 9.25
CA THR A 33 12.20 -3.55 7.87
C THR A 33 11.31 -2.91 6.81
N THR A 34 10.04 -2.65 7.12
CA THR A 34 9.00 -2.22 6.17
C THR A 34 8.73 -3.18 5.01
N LEU A 35 9.26 -4.41 5.08
CA LEU A 35 9.01 -5.45 4.09
C LEU A 35 7.71 -6.20 4.41
N PRO A 36 7.00 -6.70 3.37
CA PRO A 36 5.87 -7.61 3.58
C PRO A 36 6.29 -8.81 4.42
N ALA A 37 5.64 -9.06 5.54
CA ALA A 37 5.95 -10.14 6.48
C ALA A 37 5.09 -11.38 6.24
N GLY A 38 3.85 -11.20 5.78
CA GLY A 38 2.97 -12.30 5.40
C GLY A 38 1.75 -11.81 4.64
N VAL A 39 1.09 -12.72 3.92
CA VAL A 39 -0.19 -12.49 3.26
C VAL A 39 -1.17 -13.58 3.70
N ASP A 40 -2.43 -13.22 3.88
CA ASP A 40 -3.51 -14.20 4.04
C ASP A 40 -4.76 -13.79 3.26
N VAL A 41 -5.53 -14.82 2.89
CA VAL A 41 -6.73 -14.73 2.07
C VAL A 41 -7.87 -15.37 2.84
N PHE A 42 -8.88 -14.56 3.16
CA PHE A 42 -10.03 -14.98 3.94
C PHE A 42 -11.34 -14.64 3.21
N ARG A 43 -12.42 -15.26 3.69
CA ARG A 43 -13.75 -15.12 3.10
C ARG A 43 -14.39 -13.81 3.52
N GLY A 44 -14.93 -13.05 2.57
CA GLY A 44 -15.69 -11.83 2.86
C GLY A 44 -14.84 -10.59 3.19
N SER A 45 -15.28 -9.78 4.16
CA SER A 45 -14.66 -8.50 4.54
C SER A 45 -14.14 -8.54 5.98
N LEU A 46 -12.99 -7.92 6.27
CA LEU A 46 -12.54 -7.76 7.67
C LEU A 46 -13.57 -6.96 8.47
N LYS A 47 -14.21 -7.62 9.43
CA LYS A 47 -15.11 -6.97 10.40
C LYS A 47 -14.42 -6.78 11.75
N ASP A 48 -13.55 -7.72 12.12
CA ASP A 48 -12.82 -7.80 13.38
C ASP A 48 -11.54 -8.61 13.20
N ILE A 49 -10.71 -8.68 14.25
CA ILE A 49 -9.45 -9.43 14.23
C ILE A 49 -9.64 -10.95 14.14
N SER A 50 -10.77 -11.49 14.60
CA SER A 50 -11.00 -12.93 14.58
C SER A 50 -10.92 -13.51 13.16
N THR A 51 -11.19 -12.67 12.15
CA THR A 51 -11.12 -13.02 10.73
C THR A 51 -9.71 -13.45 10.27
N PHE A 52 -8.65 -13.05 10.97
CA PHE A 52 -7.25 -13.33 10.61
C PHE A 52 -6.37 -13.59 11.84
N LYS A 53 -6.99 -14.05 12.93
CA LYS A 53 -6.27 -14.30 14.18
C LYS A 53 -5.22 -15.39 14.04
N GLU A 54 -5.55 -16.47 13.35
CA GLU A 54 -4.60 -17.55 13.04
C GLU A 54 -3.38 -17.01 12.27
N PHE A 55 -3.61 -16.09 11.32
CA PHE A 55 -2.53 -15.44 10.59
C PHE A 55 -1.65 -14.54 11.49
N LEU A 56 -2.21 -13.90 12.51
CA LEU A 56 -1.43 -13.14 13.50
C LEU A 56 -0.58 -14.06 14.38
N ASP A 57 -1.17 -15.16 14.85
CA ASP A 57 -0.49 -16.13 15.70
C ASP A 57 0.71 -16.75 14.97
N LEU A 58 0.63 -16.91 13.64
CA LEU A 58 1.71 -17.43 12.79
C LEU A 58 2.91 -16.47 12.64
N LEU A 59 2.71 -15.16 12.77
CA LEU A 59 3.75 -14.19 12.42
C LEU A 59 4.55 -13.65 13.62
N GLU A 60 4.21 -14.04 14.85
CA GLU A 60 4.72 -13.48 16.11
C GLU A 60 4.55 -11.94 16.23
N PRO A 61 3.54 -11.45 16.98
CA PRO A 61 3.03 -10.08 16.86
C PRO A 61 3.96 -8.95 17.30
N LYS A 62 5.09 -9.24 17.95
CA LYS A 62 5.90 -8.23 18.65
C LYS A 62 6.51 -7.14 17.75
N ASP A 63 6.66 -7.40 16.45
CA ASP A 63 7.25 -6.47 15.50
C ASP A 63 6.41 -6.22 14.23
N ILE A 64 5.10 -6.50 14.29
CA ILE A 64 4.21 -6.42 13.12
C ILE A 64 3.33 -5.17 13.16
N GLY A 65 3.30 -4.47 12.02
CA GLY A 65 2.44 -3.34 11.78
C GLY A 65 1.50 -3.62 10.63
N PHE A 66 0.23 -3.23 10.77
CA PHE A 66 -0.73 -3.29 9.68
C PHE A 66 -1.00 -1.91 9.11
N ILE A 67 -0.93 -1.82 7.79
CA ILE A 67 -1.44 -0.67 7.05
C ILE A 67 -2.74 -1.09 6.37
N VAL A 68 -3.87 -0.78 7.01
CA VAL A 68 -5.18 -1.36 6.63
C VAL A 68 -5.92 -0.49 5.63
N ASP A 69 -6.50 -1.08 4.58
CA ASP A 69 -7.12 -0.34 3.47
C ASP A 69 -8.03 0.85 3.90
N ARG A 70 -8.11 1.93 3.10
CA ARG A 70 -8.93 3.13 3.34
C ARG A 70 -10.41 2.80 3.52
N GLY A 71 -10.87 1.69 2.95
CA GLY A 71 -12.22 1.18 3.14
C GLY A 71 -12.48 0.56 4.52
N MET A 72 -11.45 0.23 5.29
CA MET A 72 -11.50 -0.75 6.38
C MET A 72 -11.41 -0.15 7.78
N PHE A 73 -11.30 1.18 7.89
CA PHE A 73 -11.36 1.84 9.20
C PHE A 73 -12.66 1.48 9.94
N SER A 74 -12.53 0.89 11.13
CA SER A 74 -13.58 0.74 12.12
C SER A 74 -13.00 0.91 13.52
N GLU A 75 -13.72 1.59 14.42
CA GLU A 75 -13.29 1.72 15.82
C GLU A 75 -13.16 0.36 16.54
N PRO A 76 -14.04 -0.63 16.31
CA PRO A 76 -13.86 -1.98 16.85
C PRO A 76 -12.53 -2.61 16.46
N LEU A 77 -12.14 -2.55 15.18
CA LEU A 77 -10.88 -3.13 14.70
C LEU A 77 -9.65 -2.47 15.37
N ILE A 78 -9.69 -1.16 15.62
CA ILE A 78 -8.61 -0.47 16.36
C ILE A 78 -8.54 -0.95 17.81
N LYS A 79 -9.69 -1.14 18.46
CA LYS A 79 -9.73 -1.66 19.84
C LYS A 79 -9.14 -3.06 19.91
N ASP A 80 -9.50 -3.91 18.95
CA ASP A 80 -8.93 -5.25 18.84
C ASP A 80 -7.42 -5.19 18.62
N PHE A 81 -6.91 -4.32 17.73
CA PHE A 81 -5.46 -4.24 17.47
C PHE A 81 -4.70 -3.84 18.71
N ARG A 82 -5.23 -2.87 19.47
CA ARG A 82 -4.64 -2.43 20.73
C ARG A 82 -4.65 -3.53 21.79
N LYS A 83 -5.70 -4.35 21.83
CA LYS A 83 -5.81 -5.46 22.79
C LYS A 83 -4.76 -6.52 22.52
N GLU A 84 -4.48 -6.81 21.25
CA GLU A 84 -3.50 -7.82 20.83
C GLU A 84 -2.06 -7.25 20.70
N GLY A 85 -1.85 -5.97 21.05
CA GLY A 85 -0.52 -5.33 20.98
C GLY A 85 -0.01 -5.08 19.56
N ILE A 86 -0.91 -5.02 18.57
CA ILE A 86 -0.59 -4.87 17.16
C ILE A 86 -0.57 -3.38 16.79
N SER A 87 0.51 -2.93 16.17
CA SER A 87 0.60 -1.57 15.67
C SER A 87 -0.16 -1.36 14.36
N TYR A 88 -0.70 -0.15 14.19
CA TYR A 88 -1.54 0.20 13.04
C TYR A 88 -1.24 1.59 12.49
N VAL A 89 -1.38 1.70 11.18
CA VAL A 89 -1.45 2.97 10.44
C VAL A 89 -2.68 2.93 9.55
N MET A 90 -3.77 3.50 10.02
CA MET A 90 -5.07 3.43 9.36
C MET A 90 -5.47 4.77 8.76
N PRO A 91 -5.57 4.88 7.43
CA PRO A 91 -6.14 6.06 6.80
C PRO A 91 -7.64 6.16 7.06
N LEU A 92 -8.09 7.38 7.32
CA LEU A 92 -9.48 7.71 7.60
C LEU A 92 -10.25 8.02 6.31
N ARG A 93 -11.54 7.69 6.31
CA ARG A 93 -12.47 8.14 5.27
C ARG A 93 -12.57 9.68 5.30
N LYS A 94 -12.74 10.29 4.13
CA LYS A 94 -12.85 11.76 4.00
C LYS A 94 -13.97 12.39 4.84
N ASN A 95 -15.04 11.65 5.10
CA ASN A 95 -16.17 12.07 5.93
C ASN A 95 -16.05 11.62 7.40
N SER A 96 -14.88 11.14 7.83
CA SER A 96 -14.63 10.74 9.20
C SER A 96 -14.86 11.92 10.17
N LYS A 97 -15.52 11.65 11.30
CA LYS A 97 -15.73 12.61 12.39
C LYS A 97 -14.40 13.11 12.99
N TYR A 98 -13.34 12.31 12.88
CA TYR A 98 -12.00 12.65 13.37
C TYR A 98 -11.32 13.72 12.50
N ILE A 99 -11.70 13.84 11.21
CA ILE A 99 -11.20 14.90 10.34
C ILE A 99 -12.03 16.17 10.55
N ASP A 100 -11.62 16.95 11.55
CA ASP A 100 -12.13 18.29 11.79
C ASP A 100 -11.01 19.31 11.50
N LEU A 101 -11.22 20.14 10.49
CA LEU A 101 -10.22 21.10 10.03
C LEU A 101 -10.14 22.34 10.93
N ARG A 102 -11.10 22.55 11.85
CA ARG A 102 -11.20 23.77 12.68
C ARG A 102 -10.08 23.92 13.70
N TRP A 103 -9.44 22.82 14.11
CA TRP A 103 -8.36 22.82 15.09
C TRP A 103 -6.96 22.69 14.46
N LEU A 104 -6.86 22.68 13.12
CA LEU A 104 -5.60 22.47 12.42
C LEU A 104 -4.57 23.54 12.78
N ARG A 105 -3.48 23.09 13.40
CA ARG A 105 -2.24 23.85 13.55
C ARG A 105 -1.15 23.15 12.75
N TRP A 106 -0.87 23.69 11.58
CA TRP A 106 0.16 23.16 10.70
C TRP A 106 1.52 23.27 11.38
N LYS A 107 2.28 22.18 11.30
CA LYS A 107 3.69 22.11 11.68
C LYS A 107 4.57 22.49 10.49
N ASP A 108 5.87 22.57 10.72
CA ASP A 108 6.84 22.76 9.66
C ASP A 108 6.65 21.70 8.56
N PRO A 109 6.52 22.13 7.30
CA PRO A 109 6.28 21.23 6.19
C PRO A 109 7.51 20.35 5.92
N PHE A 110 7.30 19.28 5.17
CA PHE A 110 8.38 18.43 4.70
C PHE A 110 8.26 18.20 3.19
N THR A 111 9.37 17.84 2.55
CA THR A 111 9.41 17.50 1.14
C THR A 111 9.21 15.99 0.96
N TYR A 112 8.33 15.60 0.05
CA TYR A 112 8.10 14.21 -0.33
C TYR A 112 8.01 14.09 -1.86
N ARG A 113 8.95 13.38 -2.50
CA ARG A 113 9.00 13.22 -3.98
C ARG A 113 8.79 14.56 -4.73
N LYS A 114 9.64 15.56 -4.46
CA LYS A 114 9.66 16.90 -5.10
C LYS A 114 8.42 17.80 -4.84
N ARG A 115 7.59 17.50 -3.85
CA ARG A 115 6.47 18.35 -3.41
C ARG A 115 6.50 18.59 -1.91
N THR A 116 6.07 19.78 -1.51
CA THR A 116 5.98 20.18 -0.09
C THR A 116 4.64 19.75 0.48
N VAL A 117 4.66 18.98 1.57
CA VAL A 117 3.48 18.47 2.27
C VAL A 117 3.38 19.16 3.62
N ARG A 118 2.21 19.75 3.91
CA ARG A 118 1.90 20.28 5.24
C ARG A 118 1.30 19.19 6.10
N TRP A 119 1.55 19.24 7.40
CA TRP A 119 1.00 18.25 8.32
C TRP A 119 0.67 18.81 9.70
N ALA A 120 -0.21 18.11 10.40
CA ALA A 120 -0.56 18.38 11.78
C ALA A 120 -0.81 17.04 12.49
N ARG A 121 -0.72 17.04 13.82
CA ARG A 121 -1.09 15.88 14.63
C ARG A 121 -1.85 16.27 15.90
N ARG A 122 -2.66 15.35 16.40
CA ARG A 122 -3.38 15.47 17.68
C ARG A 122 -3.62 14.09 18.28
N HIS A 123 -3.45 13.94 19.59
CA HIS A 123 -3.80 12.70 20.28
C HIS A 123 -5.33 12.55 20.42
N THR A 124 -5.82 11.33 20.25
CA THR A 124 -7.21 10.93 20.48
C THR A 124 -7.24 9.69 21.36
N ASP A 125 -8.45 9.27 21.74
CA ASP A 125 -8.71 8.05 22.50
C ASP A 125 -8.32 6.77 21.74
N ILE A 126 -8.31 6.82 20.40
CA ILE A 126 -8.02 5.71 19.49
C ILE A 126 -6.64 5.81 18.81
N GLY A 127 -5.73 6.64 19.32
CA GLY A 127 -4.37 6.80 18.81
C GLY A 127 -3.99 8.25 18.50
N THR A 128 -2.88 8.46 17.80
CA THR A 128 -2.49 9.78 17.29
C THR A 128 -3.09 9.99 15.90
N LEU A 129 -3.89 11.04 15.76
CA LEU A 129 -4.44 11.51 14.49
C LEU A 129 -3.41 12.39 13.79
N TYR A 130 -3.09 12.04 12.55
CA TYR A 130 -2.27 12.83 11.63
C TYR A 130 -3.15 13.35 10.50
N LEU A 131 -3.00 14.63 10.18
CA LEU A 131 -3.62 15.26 9.03
C LEU A 131 -2.50 15.76 8.11
N PHE A 132 -2.60 15.44 6.82
CA PHE A 132 -1.67 15.89 5.80
C PHE A 132 -2.40 16.64 4.70
N ASP A 133 -1.77 17.66 4.14
CA ASP A 133 -2.22 18.35 2.95
C ASP A 133 -1.23 18.13 1.82
N ASP A 134 -1.62 17.25 0.88
CA ASP A 134 -0.82 16.86 -0.27
C ASP A 134 -1.27 17.67 -1.50
N PRO A 135 -0.43 18.59 -2.04
CA PRO A 135 -0.83 19.49 -3.12
C PRO A 135 -1.12 18.77 -4.45
N LYS A 136 -0.40 17.67 -4.76
CA LYS A 136 -0.69 16.89 -5.97
C LYS A 136 -2.05 16.20 -5.83
N LEU A 137 -2.31 15.58 -4.68
CA LEU A 137 -3.60 14.93 -4.41
C LEU A 137 -4.75 15.94 -4.43
N ARG A 138 -4.51 17.17 -3.96
CA ARG A 138 -5.47 18.26 -4.05
C ARG A 138 -5.83 18.55 -5.50
N GLY A 139 -4.83 18.78 -6.34
CA GLY A 139 -5.01 19.02 -7.77
C GLY A 139 -5.82 17.92 -8.46
N ASP A 140 -5.41 16.66 -8.26
CA ASP A 140 -6.09 15.49 -8.84
C ASP A 140 -7.58 15.41 -8.40
N GLN A 141 -7.85 15.66 -7.11
CA GLN A 141 -9.20 15.60 -6.56
C GLN A 141 -10.07 16.77 -7.01
N GLU A 142 -9.52 17.99 -7.06
CA GLU A 142 -10.25 19.17 -7.53
C GLU A 142 -10.59 19.05 -9.02
N ALA A 143 -9.66 18.59 -9.86
CA ALA A 143 -9.90 18.32 -11.27
C ALA A 143 -11.05 17.30 -11.46
N ALA A 144 -11.03 16.20 -10.69
CA ALA A 144 -12.09 15.19 -10.73
C ALA A 144 -13.46 15.73 -10.25
N LEU A 145 -13.47 16.63 -9.26
CA LEU A 145 -14.69 17.30 -8.79
C LEU A 145 -15.24 18.27 -9.83
N LEU A 146 -14.38 19.06 -10.49
CA LEU A 146 -14.75 19.98 -11.56
C LEU A 146 -15.33 19.24 -12.77
N GLN A 147 -14.74 18.12 -13.18
CA GLN A 147 -15.30 17.29 -14.25
C GLN A 147 -16.72 16.80 -13.91
N LYS A 148 -16.98 16.40 -12.66
CA LYS A 148 -18.32 15.97 -12.23
C LYS A 148 -19.32 17.12 -12.19
N LEU A 149 -18.88 18.31 -11.77
CA LEU A 149 -19.69 19.53 -11.80
C LEU A 149 -20.07 19.90 -13.24
N GLY A 150 -19.10 19.90 -14.16
CA GLY A 150 -19.32 20.20 -15.58
C GLY A 150 -20.26 19.21 -16.27
N LYS A 151 -20.26 17.94 -15.86
CA LYS A 151 -21.19 16.91 -16.33
C LYS A 151 -22.56 16.92 -15.65
N GLY A 152 -22.84 17.86 -14.75
CA GLY A 152 -24.08 17.91 -13.98
C GLY A 152 -24.26 16.80 -12.92
N ALA A 153 -23.25 15.93 -12.74
CA ALA A 153 -23.27 14.83 -11.78
C ALA A 153 -22.99 15.27 -10.32
N LEU A 154 -22.71 16.56 -10.09
CA LEU A 154 -22.43 17.16 -8.80
C LEU A 154 -23.00 18.58 -8.75
N THR A 155 -23.71 18.93 -7.67
CA THR A 155 -24.20 20.30 -7.46
C THR A 155 -23.06 21.22 -7.00
N ARG A 156 -23.17 22.52 -7.28
CA ARG A 156 -22.19 23.53 -6.84
C ARG A 156 -21.98 23.53 -5.32
N GLU A 157 -23.06 23.39 -4.55
CA GLU A 157 -22.98 23.30 -3.08
C GLU A 157 -22.18 22.07 -2.61
N LYS A 158 -22.42 20.90 -3.22
CA LYS A 158 -21.68 19.67 -2.90
C LYS A 158 -20.22 19.74 -3.37
N TYR A 159 -19.95 20.49 -4.44
CA TYR A 159 -18.60 20.75 -4.92
C TYR A 159 -17.79 21.53 -3.88
N GLU A 160 -18.28 22.68 -3.41
CA GLU A 160 -17.55 23.50 -2.43
C GLU A 160 -17.25 22.72 -1.15
N LYS A 161 -18.26 22.01 -0.60
CA LYS A 161 -18.09 21.15 0.59
C LYS A 161 -17.02 20.06 0.39
N LYS A 162 -16.92 19.47 -0.80
CA LYS A 162 -15.92 18.42 -1.10
C LYS A 162 -14.54 18.99 -1.35
N ARG A 163 -14.46 20.18 -1.96
CA ARG A 163 -13.24 20.90 -2.28
C ARG A 163 -12.45 21.29 -1.02
N GLU A 164 -13.13 21.70 0.06
CA GLU A 164 -12.49 22.02 1.34
C GLU A 164 -11.61 20.88 1.88
N ARG A 165 -12.01 19.64 1.62
CA ARG A 165 -11.28 18.43 2.05
C ARG A 165 -10.42 17.82 0.94
N ALA A 166 -10.31 18.47 -0.22
CA ALA A 166 -9.41 18.03 -1.28
C ALA A 166 -7.96 18.10 -0.79
N GLY A 167 -7.13 17.12 -1.16
CA GLY A 167 -5.74 17.03 -0.70
C GLY A 167 -5.54 16.56 0.74
N ILE A 168 -6.57 16.64 1.60
CA ILE A 168 -6.46 16.25 3.01
C ILE A 168 -6.42 14.73 3.18
N ILE A 169 -5.36 14.20 3.78
CA ILE A 169 -5.24 12.79 4.16
C ILE A 169 -5.29 12.73 5.69
N GLY A 170 -6.25 11.99 6.23
CA GLY A 170 -6.31 11.70 7.67
C GLY A 170 -5.82 10.29 7.95
N ILE A 171 -4.99 10.12 8.97
CA ILE A 171 -4.42 8.83 9.39
C ILE A 171 -4.51 8.73 10.91
N ILE A 172 -4.95 7.59 11.44
CA ILE A 172 -4.86 7.26 12.86
C ILE A 172 -3.79 6.19 13.05
N SER A 173 -2.93 6.34 14.06
CA SER A 173 -1.85 5.38 14.35
C SER A 173 -1.47 5.39 15.83
N ASP A 174 -1.04 4.24 16.35
CA ASP A 174 -0.45 4.09 17.69
C ASP A 174 1.07 4.37 17.74
N LEU A 175 1.77 4.41 16.60
CA LEU A 175 3.23 4.49 16.55
C LEU A 175 3.83 5.82 17.06
N ASP A 176 3.02 6.85 17.29
CA ASP A 176 3.38 8.21 17.75
C ASP A 176 4.67 8.84 17.16
N ARG A 177 4.96 8.61 15.88
CA ARG A 177 6.16 9.10 15.19
C ARG A 177 5.97 10.50 14.58
N PRO A 178 7.05 11.19 14.16
CA PRO A 178 6.94 12.41 13.37
C PRO A 178 6.11 12.20 12.08
N GLY A 179 5.37 13.24 11.68
CA GLY A 179 4.49 13.21 10.51
C GLY A 179 5.14 12.72 9.22
N PRO A 180 6.37 13.16 8.86
CA PRO A 180 7.04 12.66 7.65
C PRO A 180 7.21 11.14 7.63
N GLN A 181 7.51 10.51 8.78
CA GLN A 181 7.68 9.06 8.89
C GLN A 181 6.35 8.32 8.75
N ILE A 182 5.29 8.81 9.42
CA ILE A 182 3.94 8.24 9.27
C ILE A 182 3.43 8.40 7.84
N TYR A 183 3.74 9.53 7.20
CA TYR A 183 3.37 9.79 5.83
C TYR A 183 4.10 8.86 4.86
N ASP A 184 5.42 8.68 5.01
CA ASP A 184 6.19 7.74 4.19
C ASP A 184 5.72 6.30 4.39
N LEU A 185 5.44 5.88 5.63
CA LEU A 185 4.86 4.57 5.93
C LEU A 185 3.48 4.40 5.28
N TYR A 186 2.62 5.42 5.34
CA TYR A 186 1.33 5.36 4.63
C TYR A 186 1.49 5.37 3.10
N LYS A 187 2.45 6.13 2.56
CA LYS A 187 2.67 6.21 1.12
C LYS A 187 3.40 4.99 0.56
N SER A 188 4.22 4.29 1.34
CA SER A 188 4.76 2.98 0.96
C SER A 188 3.63 1.97 0.75
N ARG A 189 2.51 2.12 1.48
CA ARG A 189 1.29 1.38 1.18
C ARG A 189 0.67 1.72 -0.17
N HIS A 190 0.90 2.90 -0.74
CA HIS A 190 0.40 3.13 -2.09
C HIS A 190 1.07 2.16 -3.07
N ASP A 191 2.35 1.85 -2.88
CA ASP A 191 3.05 0.85 -3.69
C ASP A 191 2.47 -0.56 -3.43
N VAL A 192 2.03 -0.84 -2.18
CA VAL A 192 1.25 -2.05 -1.83
C VAL A 192 -0.12 -2.08 -2.51
N GLU A 193 -0.88 -0.98 -2.47
CA GLU A 193 -2.19 -0.86 -3.11
C GLU A 193 -2.03 -1.02 -4.62
N LEU A 194 -1.02 -0.42 -5.23
CA LEU A 194 -0.71 -0.55 -6.65
C LEU A 194 -0.37 -2.00 -7.00
N ALA A 195 0.44 -2.66 -6.19
CA ALA A 195 0.76 -4.07 -6.39
C ALA A 195 -0.47 -4.97 -6.16
N LEU A 196 -1.26 -4.75 -5.11
CA LEU A 196 -2.51 -5.46 -4.85
C LEU A 196 -3.55 -5.18 -5.93
N ASP A 197 -3.61 -3.98 -6.50
CA ASP A 197 -4.53 -3.63 -7.58
C ASP A 197 -4.06 -4.20 -8.91
N ALA A 198 -2.75 -4.24 -9.18
CA ALA A 198 -2.18 -4.98 -10.31
C ALA A 198 -2.50 -6.47 -10.21
N MET A 199 -2.37 -7.04 -9.00
CA MET A 199 -2.77 -8.41 -8.70
C MET A 199 -4.27 -8.63 -8.92
N LYS A 200 -5.14 -7.74 -8.40
CA LYS A 200 -6.59 -7.82 -8.61
C LYS A 200 -6.95 -7.74 -10.08
N ASN A 201 -6.31 -6.85 -10.84
CA ASN A 201 -6.56 -6.72 -12.27
C ASN A 201 -6.16 -8.01 -13.03
N HIS A 202 -5.06 -8.65 -12.63
CA HIS A 202 -4.64 -9.91 -13.21
C HIS A 202 -5.53 -11.09 -12.77
N LEU A 203 -5.92 -11.17 -11.49
CA LEU A 203 -6.93 -12.12 -11.01
C LEU A 203 -8.29 -11.94 -11.71
N ASP A 204 -8.69 -10.70 -11.99
CA ASP A 204 -9.91 -10.39 -12.74
C ASP A 204 -9.78 -10.79 -14.23
N ALA A 205 -8.57 -10.81 -14.78
CA ALA A 205 -8.27 -11.31 -16.13
C ALA A 205 -8.21 -12.85 -16.18
N ASP A 206 -7.70 -13.51 -15.12
CA ASP A 206 -7.46 -14.96 -15.04
C ASP A 206 -8.55 -15.73 -14.29
N LYS A 207 -9.77 -15.19 -14.25
CA LYS A 207 -10.94 -15.82 -13.57
C LYS A 207 -11.14 -17.30 -13.95
N THR A 208 -10.71 -17.69 -15.14
CA THR A 208 -10.81 -19.05 -15.65
C THR A 208 -9.97 -20.05 -14.87
N TYR A 209 -8.81 -19.66 -14.33
CA TYR A 209 -7.86 -20.54 -13.63
C TYR A 209 -8.01 -20.54 -12.09
N LEU A 210 -8.70 -19.54 -11.54
CA LEU A 210 -8.82 -19.31 -10.09
C LEU A 210 -10.12 -19.89 -9.53
N GLN A 211 -10.39 -21.17 -9.78
CA GLN A 211 -11.67 -21.80 -9.43
C GLN A 211 -11.67 -22.51 -8.07
N SER A 212 -10.50 -22.68 -7.43
CA SER A 212 -10.36 -23.33 -6.12
C SER A 212 -9.76 -22.40 -5.07
N GLU A 213 -9.97 -22.72 -3.80
CA GLU A 213 -9.41 -21.98 -2.66
C GLU A 213 -7.88 -22.01 -2.66
N GLU A 214 -7.32 -23.17 -3.00
CA GLU A 214 -5.89 -23.44 -3.11
C GLU A 214 -5.27 -22.65 -4.25
N ALA A 215 -5.93 -22.56 -5.41
CA ALA A 215 -5.44 -21.78 -6.55
C ALA A 215 -5.35 -20.29 -6.21
N VAL A 216 -6.35 -19.75 -5.49
CA VAL A 216 -6.33 -18.36 -5.01
C VAL A 216 -5.22 -18.14 -4.00
N ARG A 217 -5.07 -19.04 -3.01
CA ARG A 217 -3.95 -18.95 -2.04
C ARG A 217 -2.58 -19.04 -2.72
N GLY A 218 -2.41 -19.96 -3.67
CA GLY A 218 -1.17 -20.10 -4.44
C GLY A 218 -0.84 -18.86 -5.26
N TYR A 219 -1.85 -18.23 -5.87
CA TYR A 219 -1.69 -16.95 -6.54
C TYR A 219 -1.17 -15.88 -5.58
N PHE A 220 -1.85 -15.68 -4.44
CA PHE A 220 -1.44 -14.65 -3.46
C PHE A 220 -0.08 -14.94 -2.84
N PHE A 221 0.32 -16.22 -2.73
CA PHE A 221 1.66 -16.61 -2.31
C PHE A 221 2.74 -16.15 -3.30
N VAL A 222 2.59 -16.44 -4.60
CA VAL A 222 3.53 -15.96 -5.63
C VAL A 222 3.55 -14.43 -5.68
N ALA A 223 2.38 -13.82 -5.56
CA ALA A 223 2.24 -12.38 -5.55
C ALA A 223 2.94 -11.73 -4.34
N PHE A 224 2.87 -12.38 -3.17
CA PHE A 224 3.61 -11.97 -1.97
C PHE A 224 5.13 -12.06 -2.15
N LEU A 225 5.65 -13.10 -2.82
CA LEU A 225 7.07 -13.18 -3.14
C LEU A 225 7.51 -12.04 -4.05
N ALA A 226 6.75 -11.76 -5.11
CA ALA A 226 7.01 -10.63 -6.01
C ALA A 226 6.99 -9.29 -5.24
N LEU A 227 6.04 -9.12 -4.32
CA LEU A 227 5.98 -7.98 -3.42
C LEU A 227 7.22 -7.85 -2.53
N ARG A 228 7.72 -8.95 -1.95
CA ARG A 228 8.95 -8.88 -1.15
C ARG A 228 10.15 -8.45 -1.98
N VAL A 229 10.27 -8.91 -3.23
CA VAL A 229 11.34 -8.47 -4.14
C VAL A 229 11.21 -6.98 -4.41
N TYR A 230 10.03 -6.52 -4.82
CA TYR A 230 9.74 -5.10 -5.09
C TYR A 230 10.09 -4.21 -3.89
N PHE A 231 9.60 -4.57 -2.69
CA PHE A 231 9.84 -3.79 -1.48
C PHE A 231 11.30 -3.83 -1.02
N SER A 232 12.04 -4.90 -1.31
CA SER A 232 13.47 -4.96 -1.04
C SER A 232 14.25 -4.00 -1.93
N VAL A 233 13.92 -3.93 -3.23
CA VAL A 233 14.48 -2.94 -4.17
C VAL A 233 14.15 -1.53 -3.69
N LEU A 234 12.87 -1.26 -3.37
CA LEU A 234 12.44 0.05 -2.87
C LEU A 234 13.17 0.43 -1.57
N LYS A 235 13.34 -0.52 -0.65
CA LYS A 235 14.09 -0.31 0.60
C LYS A 235 15.53 0.10 0.30
N ARG A 236 16.21 -0.57 -0.62
CA ARG A 236 17.58 -0.25 -1.01
C ARG A 236 17.70 1.13 -1.65
N LEU A 237 16.76 1.48 -2.53
CA LEU A 237 16.69 2.83 -3.12
C LEU A 237 16.48 3.91 -2.05
N ARG A 238 15.74 3.62 -0.97
CA ARG A 238 15.56 4.53 0.17
C ARG A 238 16.84 4.69 0.97
N GLU A 239 17.51 3.58 1.28
CA GLU A 239 18.79 3.57 2.00
C GLU A 239 19.89 4.32 1.25
N ALA A 240 19.81 4.35 -0.09
CA ALA A 240 20.71 5.09 -0.96
C ALA A 240 20.24 6.51 -1.34
N ASP A 241 19.10 6.98 -0.81
CA ASP A 241 18.45 8.26 -1.16
C ASP A 241 18.14 8.45 -2.67
N LYS A 242 17.98 7.35 -3.42
CA LYS A 242 17.75 7.34 -4.88
C LYS A 242 16.28 7.34 -5.29
N THR A 243 15.35 7.25 -4.35
CA THR A 243 13.89 7.18 -4.65
C THR A 243 13.31 8.40 -5.38
N SER A 244 14.04 9.51 -5.44
CA SER A 244 13.63 10.72 -6.18
C SER A 244 14.14 10.77 -7.63
N GLU A 245 15.07 9.88 -7.96
CA GLU A 245 15.78 9.79 -9.24
C GLU A 245 15.33 8.56 -10.03
N ILE A 246 15.27 7.40 -9.38
CA ILE A 246 15.08 6.10 -10.03
C ILE A 246 13.85 5.41 -9.47
N SER A 247 13.02 4.87 -10.36
CA SER A 247 11.86 4.05 -9.97
C SER A 247 12.22 2.56 -9.84
N VAL A 248 11.42 1.79 -9.09
CA VAL A 248 11.63 0.33 -9.00
C VAL A 248 11.47 -0.34 -10.36
N ASP A 249 10.56 0.14 -11.21
CA ASP A 249 10.35 -0.39 -12.57
C ASP A 249 11.57 -0.13 -13.46
N GLU A 250 12.19 1.04 -13.30
CA GLU A 250 13.44 1.40 -14.01
C GLU A 250 14.62 0.55 -13.54
N VAL A 251 14.72 0.24 -12.24
CA VAL A 251 15.69 -0.75 -11.73
C VAL A 251 15.49 -2.10 -12.43
N PHE A 252 14.26 -2.63 -12.47
CA PHE A 252 14.00 -3.90 -13.14
C PHE A 252 14.28 -3.84 -14.64
N TYR A 253 13.95 -2.73 -15.29
CA TYR A 253 14.23 -2.53 -16.71
C TYR A 253 15.72 -2.54 -17.01
N GLU A 254 16.54 -1.81 -16.25
CA GLU A 254 18.00 -1.81 -16.44
C GLU A 254 18.61 -3.19 -16.12
N LEU A 255 18.19 -3.84 -15.04
CA LEU A 255 18.67 -5.17 -14.69
C LEU A 255 18.25 -6.24 -15.71
N SER A 256 17.11 -6.07 -16.40
CA SER A 256 16.67 -7.00 -17.45
C SER A 256 17.61 -7.06 -18.65
N LYS A 257 18.51 -6.08 -18.80
CA LYS A 257 19.54 -6.03 -19.86
C LYS A 257 20.80 -6.83 -19.51
N VAL A 258 20.89 -7.38 -18.30
CA VAL A 258 22.04 -8.13 -17.83
C VAL A 258 21.87 -9.60 -18.17
N GLU A 259 22.62 -10.09 -19.15
CA GLU A 259 22.53 -11.47 -19.62
C GLU A 259 23.80 -12.26 -19.27
N ARG A 260 23.62 -13.43 -18.64
CA ARG A 260 24.68 -14.40 -18.44
C ARG A 260 24.68 -15.40 -19.60
N VAL A 261 25.81 -15.52 -20.26
CA VAL A 261 26.01 -16.42 -21.40
C VAL A 261 26.87 -17.60 -20.98
N ILE A 262 26.43 -18.81 -21.33
CA ILE A 262 27.21 -20.04 -21.14
C ILE A 262 27.86 -20.38 -22.48
N GLY A 263 29.17 -20.20 -22.55
CA GLY A 263 29.99 -20.52 -23.71
C GLY A 263 30.38 -22.00 -23.76
N PRO A 264 31.01 -22.44 -24.86
CA PRO A 264 31.52 -23.81 -25.00
C PRO A 264 32.43 -24.20 -23.83
N GLY A 265 32.20 -25.38 -23.25
CA GLY A 265 32.95 -25.89 -22.09
C GLY A 265 32.53 -25.29 -20.76
N ASP A 266 31.24 -24.97 -20.59
CA ASP A 266 30.62 -24.45 -19.36
C ASP A 266 31.27 -23.15 -18.83
N LYS A 267 31.92 -22.38 -19.71
CA LYS A 267 32.49 -21.08 -19.36
C LYS A 267 31.38 -20.04 -19.28
N GLU A 268 31.12 -19.54 -18.08
CA GLU A 268 30.18 -18.46 -17.85
C GLU A 268 30.84 -17.10 -18.06
N PHE A 269 30.19 -16.22 -18.83
CA PHE A 269 30.56 -14.81 -18.94
C PHE A 269 29.31 -13.94 -19.08
N TYR A 270 29.42 -12.66 -18.73
CA TYR A 270 28.36 -11.69 -18.96
C TYR A 270 28.47 -11.09 -20.35
N ALA A 271 27.33 -10.88 -21.01
CA ALA A 271 27.26 -10.02 -22.18
C ALA A 271 27.65 -8.58 -21.82
N GLN A 272 27.88 -7.71 -22.81
CA GLN A 272 28.25 -6.32 -22.57
C GLN A 272 27.16 -5.62 -21.73
N ILE A 273 27.47 -5.35 -20.46
CA ILE A 273 26.56 -4.69 -19.52
C ILE A 273 26.50 -3.18 -19.87
N PRO A 274 25.32 -2.62 -20.20
CA PRO A 274 25.14 -1.19 -20.43
C PRO A 274 25.49 -0.35 -19.19
N GLU A 275 25.90 0.90 -19.38
CA GLU A 275 26.29 1.80 -18.29
C GLU A 275 25.17 1.99 -17.25
N GLY A 276 23.92 2.22 -17.70
CA GLY A 276 22.76 2.31 -16.80
C GLY A 276 22.54 1.06 -15.95
N ALA A 277 22.77 -0.13 -16.51
CA ALA A 277 22.69 -1.37 -15.73
C ALA A 277 23.84 -1.49 -14.71
N ARG A 278 25.04 -0.99 -15.01
CA ARG A 278 26.16 -0.96 -14.05
C ARG A 278 25.88 -0.05 -12.86
N GLU A 279 25.36 1.15 -13.10
CA GLU A 279 24.98 2.08 -12.03
C GLU A 279 23.93 1.48 -11.09
N ILE A 280 22.97 0.74 -11.64
CA ILE A 280 21.98 0.02 -10.84
C ILE A 280 22.62 -1.15 -10.10
N ILE A 281 23.49 -1.92 -10.74
CA ILE A 281 24.21 -3.04 -10.12
C ILE A 281 25.00 -2.59 -8.88
N ASP A 282 25.64 -1.42 -8.91
CA ASP A 282 26.39 -0.88 -7.76
C ASP A 282 25.51 -0.61 -6.54
N LEU A 283 24.20 -0.41 -6.75
CA LEU A 283 23.21 -0.32 -5.67
C LEU A 283 22.83 -1.68 -5.08
N PHE A 284 23.16 -2.79 -5.75
CA PHE A 284 22.88 -4.17 -5.36
C PHE A 284 24.14 -5.05 -5.47
N PRO A 285 25.20 -4.78 -4.68
CA PRO A 285 26.46 -5.52 -4.78
C PRO A 285 26.29 -7.03 -4.53
N GLU A 286 25.30 -7.43 -3.74
CA GLU A 286 24.87 -8.81 -3.54
C GLU A 286 24.24 -9.51 -4.77
N ALA A 287 23.86 -8.76 -5.81
CA ALA A 287 23.26 -9.29 -7.03
C ALA A 287 24.30 -9.67 -8.10
N LEU A 288 25.56 -9.27 -7.92
CA LEU A 288 26.66 -9.77 -8.73
C LEU A 288 27.13 -11.11 -8.16
N PRO A 289 27.36 -12.13 -9.00
CA PRO A 289 28.12 -13.28 -8.54
C PRO A 289 29.49 -12.76 -8.13
N THR A 290 29.85 -13.01 -6.88
CA THR A 290 31.25 -12.99 -6.46
C THR A 290 32.02 -13.87 -7.44
N GLY A 291 32.91 -13.25 -8.22
CA GLY A 291 34.01 -13.96 -8.85
C GLY A 291 34.91 -14.60 -7.80
#